data_AF-A0A146L3A5-F1
#
_entry.id   AF-A0A146L3A5-F1
#
_cell.length_a   1.000
_cell.length_b   1.000
_cell.length_c   1.000
_cell.angle_alpha   90.00
_cell.angle_beta   90.00
_cell.angle_gamma   90.00
#
_symmetry.space_group_name_H-M   'P 1'
#
loop_
_entity.id
_entity.type
_entity.pdbx_description
1 polymer ?
#
loop_
_entity_poly.entity_id
_entity_poly.type
_entity_poly.pdbx_seq_one_letter_code
_entity_poly.pdbx_strand_id
1 'polypeptide(L)'
;MSDLSSQPTRSFYGAGCSLLAKQLQRNAALAKQSVIPFVLKDLLNGPCITWKVFKKQEDALNYAKSAKGSLMTFAFEPQDFSTGRLFLAAHPEVFWHYDSQRSNSERCSYEVITEAAACKLYADLEYDKCSNPHSKGQEMVSIFIDIVCKAIFREWGVRCMREHVLDLDSSTSAKFSRHLIFNLPSACFGNNHHVGIFLKRLCQDVTSSIDMGVVSDSLQGTSLSDLRQLMVLDGKGNQKLFCDL
;
A
#
# COMPACT_ATOMS: atom_id res chain seq x y z
N MET A 1 -19.35 -51.15 21.60
CA MET A 1 -17.95 -51.44 21.27
C MET A 1 -17.94 -52.29 20.02
N SER A 2 -17.67 -51.66 18.89
CA SER A 2 -17.44 -52.34 17.61
C SER A 2 -16.50 -51.47 16.80
N ASP A 3 -15.28 -51.98 16.69
CA ASP A 3 -14.12 -51.49 15.96
C ASP A 3 -14.37 -51.70 14.46
N LEU A 4 -14.15 -50.66 13.65
CA LEU A 4 -14.14 -50.76 12.18
C LEU A 4 -12.90 -50.03 11.67
N SER A 5 -11.84 -50.84 11.61
CA SER A 5 -10.58 -50.56 10.97
C SER A 5 -10.74 -50.49 9.44
N SER A 6 -10.09 -49.48 8.88
CA SER A 6 -9.36 -49.47 7.60
C SER A 6 -9.96 -50.17 6.38
N GLN A 7 -10.36 -49.38 5.39
CA GLN A 7 -10.17 -49.76 3.98
C GLN A 7 -9.12 -48.86 3.31
N PRO A 8 -8.26 -49.41 2.43
CA PRO A 8 -7.10 -48.71 1.89
C PRO A 8 -7.42 -48.05 0.56
N THR A 9 -7.30 -46.73 0.46
CA THR A 9 -7.30 -46.02 -0.84
C THR A 9 -5.93 -46.14 -1.51
N ARG A 10 -5.53 -47.37 -1.85
CA ARG A 10 -4.47 -47.65 -2.83
C ARG A 10 -5.11 -47.99 -4.19
N SER A 11 -5.74 -47.01 -4.86
CA SER A 11 -6.11 -47.19 -6.28
C SER A 11 -6.45 -45.89 -7.03
N PHE A 12 -5.78 -44.76 -6.78
CA PHE A 12 -6.07 -43.56 -7.60
C PHE A 12 -4.88 -42.83 -8.22
N TYR A 13 -3.64 -43.16 -7.87
CA TYR A 13 -2.48 -42.56 -8.54
C TYR A 13 -1.39 -43.58 -8.83
N GLY A 14 -1.03 -43.72 -10.11
CA GLY A 14 -0.01 -44.63 -10.61
C GLY A 14 1.38 -44.37 -10.03
N ALA A 15 2.30 -45.31 -10.28
CA ALA A 15 3.63 -45.43 -9.68
C ALA A 15 4.58 -44.21 -9.81
N GLY A 16 4.17 -43.12 -10.49
CA GLY A 16 4.89 -41.85 -10.55
C GLY A 16 4.65 -40.89 -9.36
N CYS A 17 3.65 -41.13 -8.51
CA CYS A 17 3.34 -40.21 -7.40
C CYS A 17 4.32 -40.23 -6.23
N SER A 18 5.18 -41.25 -6.11
CA SER A 18 6.13 -41.32 -4.99
C SER A 18 7.28 -40.33 -5.12
N LEU A 19 7.74 -40.05 -6.35
CA LEU A 19 8.78 -39.04 -6.62
C LEU A 19 8.21 -37.65 -6.50
N LEU A 20 7.03 -37.39 -7.08
CA LEU A 20 6.35 -36.10 -6.97
C LEU A 20 5.97 -35.76 -5.52
N ALA A 21 5.46 -36.73 -4.75
CA ALA A 21 5.17 -36.54 -3.33
C ALA A 21 6.45 -36.33 -2.50
N LYS A 22 7.54 -37.06 -2.79
CA LYS A 22 8.84 -36.83 -2.14
C LYS A 22 9.44 -35.48 -2.52
N GLN A 23 9.24 -35.01 -3.75
CA GLN A 23 9.73 -33.72 -4.23
C GLN A 23 8.89 -32.57 -3.68
N LEU A 24 7.57 -32.73 -3.55
CA LEU A 24 6.68 -31.81 -2.83
C LEU A 24 6.96 -31.79 -1.32
N GLN A 25 7.24 -32.94 -0.70
CA GLN A 25 7.65 -33.00 0.71
C GLN A 25 9.04 -32.41 0.93
N ARG A 26 9.98 -32.60 -0.01
CA ARG A 26 11.32 -32.00 0.04
C ARG A 26 11.25 -30.50 -0.20
N ASN A 27 10.41 -30.03 -1.11
CA ASN A 27 10.13 -28.61 -1.30
C ASN A 27 9.38 -28.00 -0.11
N ALA A 28 8.45 -28.71 0.52
CA ALA A 28 7.78 -28.28 1.75
C ALA A 28 8.72 -28.29 2.98
N ALA A 29 9.70 -29.21 3.01
CA ALA A 29 10.76 -29.22 4.02
C ALA A 29 11.81 -28.13 3.78
N LEU A 30 12.13 -27.80 2.52
CA LEU A 30 12.96 -26.67 2.13
C LEU A 30 12.24 -25.32 2.33
N ALA A 31 10.91 -25.30 2.22
CA ALA A 31 10.05 -24.13 2.45
C ALA A 31 9.79 -23.84 3.93
N LYS A 32 10.20 -24.74 4.85
CA LYS A 32 10.38 -24.38 6.26
C LYS A 32 11.71 -23.65 6.42
N GLN A 33 11.85 -22.49 5.80
CA GLN A 33 12.82 -21.52 6.30
C GLN A 33 12.42 -21.26 7.75
N SER A 34 13.29 -21.63 8.70
CA SER A 34 13.04 -21.40 10.11
C SER A 34 12.96 -19.89 10.31
N VAL A 35 11.74 -19.36 10.43
CA VAL A 35 11.50 -17.94 10.67
C VAL A 35 12.31 -17.55 11.91
N ILE A 36 13.20 -16.58 11.75
CA ILE A 36 14.03 -16.08 12.84
C ILE A 36 13.08 -15.33 13.79
N PRO A 37 12.98 -15.72 15.07
CA PRO A 37 12.10 -15.03 16.02
C PRO A 37 12.53 -13.58 16.26
N PHE A 38 11.57 -12.70 16.54
CA PHE A 38 11.88 -11.34 16.98
C PHE A 38 12.52 -11.38 18.38
N VAL A 39 13.68 -10.75 18.54
CA VAL A 39 14.41 -10.69 19.82
C VAL A 39 14.32 -9.26 20.37
N LEU A 40 13.59 -9.10 21.48
CA LEU A 40 13.59 -7.87 22.27
C LEU A 40 14.98 -7.65 22.87
N LYS A 41 15.64 -6.56 22.49
CA LYS A 41 16.87 -6.12 23.16
C LYS A 41 16.49 -5.12 24.25
N ASP A 42 16.74 -5.48 25.51
CA ASP A 42 16.79 -4.65 26.73
C ASP A 42 16.21 -3.22 26.64
N LEU A 43 14.88 -3.08 26.55
CA LEU A 43 14.21 -1.77 26.52
C LEU A 43 12.94 -1.79 27.37
N LEU A 44 12.90 -0.93 28.40
CA LEU A 44 11.70 -0.60 29.19
C LEU A 44 10.54 -0.07 28.31
N ASN A 45 10.86 0.53 27.16
CA ASN A 45 9.93 1.07 26.17
C ASN A 45 10.06 0.37 24.79
N GLY A 46 10.49 -0.89 24.77
CA GLY A 46 10.68 -1.63 23.52
C GLY A 46 9.37 -1.92 22.78
N PRO A 47 9.45 -2.31 21.49
CA PRO A 47 8.28 -2.63 20.68
C PRO A 47 7.51 -3.80 21.31
N CYS A 48 6.18 -3.66 21.40
CA CYS A 48 5.35 -4.73 21.91
C CYS A 48 5.39 -5.95 20.96
N ILE A 49 5.78 -7.13 21.45
CA ILE A 49 5.83 -8.38 20.67
C ILE A 49 4.46 -8.99 20.36
N THR A 50 3.38 -8.24 20.60
CA THR A 50 2.03 -8.68 20.27
C THR A 50 1.90 -8.97 18.78
N TRP A 51 1.37 -10.16 18.48
CA TRP A 51 1.01 -10.60 17.15
C TRP A 51 -0.36 -11.26 17.22
N LYS A 52 -1.43 -10.49 16.97
CA LYS A 52 -2.80 -11.01 17.10
C LYS A 52 -3.57 -10.85 15.80
N VAL A 53 -4.05 -11.98 15.27
CA VAL A 53 -4.79 -12.05 14.01
C VAL A 53 -6.30 -12.11 14.27
N PHE A 54 -7.06 -11.42 13.43
CA PHE A 54 -8.50 -11.28 13.47
C PHE A 54 -9.10 -11.52 12.08
N LYS A 55 -10.35 -11.98 12.06
CA LYS A 55 -11.12 -12.12 10.81
C LYS A 55 -11.85 -10.82 10.41
N LYS A 56 -12.13 -9.93 11.37
CA LYS A 56 -12.81 -8.66 11.13
C LYS A 56 -11.84 -7.49 11.37
N GLN A 57 -11.90 -6.49 10.49
CA GLN A 57 -11.09 -5.27 10.60
C GLN A 57 -11.37 -4.52 11.90
N GLU A 58 -12.66 -4.37 12.24
CA GLU A 58 -13.11 -3.65 13.43
C GLU A 58 -12.53 -4.26 14.72
N ASP A 59 -12.47 -5.59 14.82
CA ASP A 59 -11.91 -6.27 15.99
C ASP A 59 -10.41 -5.97 16.14
N ALA A 60 -9.66 -5.95 15.03
CA ALA A 60 -8.23 -5.63 15.04
C ALA A 60 -7.98 -4.16 15.42
N LEU A 61 -8.77 -3.24 14.88
CA LEU A 61 -8.70 -1.80 15.19
C LEU A 61 -9.03 -1.53 16.66
N ASN A 62 -10.11 -2.11 17.17
CA ASN A 62 -10.52 -1.97 18.57
C ASN A 62 -9.46 -2.53 19.51
N TYR A 63 -8.88 -3.70 19.17
CA TYR A 63 -7.80 -4.28 19.95
C TYR A 63 -6.55 -3.38 19.96
N ALA A 64 -6.08 -2.92 18.79
CA ALA A 64 -4.92 -2.03 18.68
C ALA A 64 -5.13 -0.73 19.47
N LYS A 65 -6.33 -0.13 19.40
CA LYS A 65 -6.70 1.09 20.15
C LYS A 65 -6.68 0.89 21.67
N SER A 66 -7.10 -0.28 22.15
CA SER A 66 -7.14 -0.60 23.59
C SER A 66 -5.79 -1.05 24.17
N ALA A 67 -4.86 -1.46 23.32
CA ALA A 67 -3.60 -2.05 23.74
C ALA A 67 -2.59 -0.98 24.18
N LYS A 68 -1.81 -1.31 25.20
CA LYS A 68 -0.59 -0.57 25.54
C LYS A 68 0.53 -1.06 24.64
N GLY A 69 1.21 -0.18 23.91
CA GLY A 69 2.41 -0.54 23.13
C GLY A 69 2.41 -0.18 21.64
N SER A 70 1.79 0.94 21.25
CA SER A 70 1.87 1.52 19.90
C SER A 70 1.59 0.51 18.78
N LEU A 71 0.53 -0.30 18.95
CA LEU A 71 0.13 -1.28 17.94
C LEU A 71 -0.50 -0.57 16.75
N MET A 72 -0.19 -1.05 15.54
CA MET A 72 -0.87 -0.68 14.31
C MET A 72 -1.67 -1.87 13.78
N THR A 73 -2.62 -1.59 12.91
CA THR A 73 -3.42 -2.61 12.22
C THR A 73 -2.91 -2.78 10.80
N PHE A 74 -2.65 -4.02 10.43
CA PHE A 74 -2.29 -4.44 9.09
C PHE A 74 -3.36 -5.38 8.55
N ALA A 75 -3.52 -5.43 7.24
CA ALA A 75 -4.29 -6.45 6.57
C ALA A 75 -3.35 -7.31 5.72
N PHE A 76 -3.66 -8.59 5.55
CA PHE A 76 -2.88 -9.46 4.66
C PHE A 76 -3.77 -10.53 4.05
N GLU A 77 -3.34 -11.02 2.89
CA GLU A 77 -4.00 -12.12 2.18
C GLU A 77 -3.19 -13.41 2.35
N PRO A 78 -3.80 -14.49 2.90
CA PRO A 78 -3.17 -15.81 2.96
C PRO A 78 -2.86 -16.35 1.57
N GLN A 79 -1.79 -17.12 1.43
CA GLN A 79 -1.31 -17.63 0.13
C GLN A 79 -2.34 -18.48 -0.63
N ASP A 80 -3.20 -19.19 0.10
CA ASP A 80 -4.23 -20.04 -0.47
C ASP A 80 -5.50 -19.26 -0.85
N PHE A 81 -5.55 -17.96 -0.54
CA PHE A 81 -6.69 -17.05 -0.71
C PHE A 81 -8.01 -17.62 -0.16
N SER A 82 -7.96 -18.67 0.66
CA SER A 82 -9.10 -19.53 0.99
C SER A 82 -10.03 -18.88 2.01
N THR A 83 -9.46 -17.99 2.82
CA THR A 83 -10.11 -17.35 3.98
C THR A 83 -10.34 -15.85 3.78
N GLY A 84 -10.01 -15.32 2.61
CA GLY A 84 -10.05 -13.89 2.33
C GLY A 84 -9.03 -13.11 3.15
N ARG A 85 -9.23 -11.79 3.23
CA ARG A 85 -8.35 -10.86 3.94
C ARG A 85 -8.44 -11.06 5.46
N LEU A 86 -7.29 -11.19 6.11
CA LEU A 86 -7.15 -11.22 7.57
C LEU A 86 -6.52 -9.93 8.07
N PHE A 87 -6.70 -9.65 9.37
CA PHE A 87 -6.24 -8.42 10.00
C PHE A 87 -5.31 -8.75 11.16
N LEU A 88 -4.19 -8.05 11.26
CA LEU A 88 -3.16 -8.22 12.27
C LEU A 88 -3.05 -6.96 13.11
N ALA A 89 -3.04 -7.09 14.43
CA ALA A 89 -2.57 -6.05 15.33
C ALA A 89 -1.16 -6.40 15.82
N ALA A 90 -0.18 -5.56 15.49
CA ALA A 90 1.22 -5.73 15.85
C ALA A 90 1.95 -4.39 15.91
N HIS A 91 3.09 -4.34 16.61
CA HIS A 91 3.99 -3.20 16.50
C HIS A 91 4.65 -3.19 15.10
N PRO A 92 4.84 -2.04 14.44
CA PRO A 92 5.38 -1.98 13.07
C PRO A 92 6.74 -2.66 12.89
N GLU A 93 7.66 -2.53 13.87
CA GLU A 93 8.95 -3.22 13.82
C GLU A 93 8.82 -4.74 13.89
N VAL A 94 7.86 -5.24 14.68
CA VAL A 94 7.61 -6.67 14.82
C VAL A 94 6.94 -7.20 13.55
N PHE A 95 5.98 -6.45 13.01
CA PHE A 95 5.40 -6.72 11.70
C PHE A 95 6.48 -6.82 10.62
N TRP A 96 7.32 -5.79 10.49
CA TRP A 96 8.36 -5.74 9.48
C TRP A 96 9.36 -6.88 9.60
N HIS A 97 9.80 -7.22 10.83
CA HIS A 97 10.73 -8.32 11.06
C HIS A 97 10.23 -9.66 10.50
N TYR A 98 8.93 -9.94 10.64
CA TYR A 98 8.35 -11.18 10.11
C TYR A 98 8.02 -11.07 8.62
N ASP A 99 7.45 -9.96 8.18
CA ASP A 99 7.05 -9.78 6.78
C ASP A 99 8.27 -9.71 5.83
N SER A 100 9.39 -9.11 6.26
CA SER A 100 10.63 -9.02 5.49
C SER A 100 11.34 -10.36 5.29
N GLN A 101 10.97 -11.40 6.05
CA GLN A 101 11.50 -12.75 5.88
C GLN A 101 10.72 -13.57 4.83
N ARG A 102 9.52 -13.11 4.44
CA ARG A 102 8.72 -13.75 3.38
C ARG A 102 9.32 -13.44 2.01
N SER A 103 9.07 -14.29 1.02
CA SER A 103 9.45 -13.97 -0.37
C SER A 103 8.60 -12.81 -0.91
N ASN A 104 9.11 -12.09 -1.91
CA ASN A 104 8.40 -10.93 -2.47
C ASN A 104 7.00 -11.29 -3.00
N SER A 105 6.82 -12.48 -3.57
CA SER A 105 5.53 -12.97 -4.06
C SER A 105 4.52 -13.28 -2.95
N GLU A 106 4.97 -13.38 -1.71
CA GLU A 106 4.11 -13.69 -0.56
C GLU A 106 3.78 -12.46 0.27
N ARG A 107 4.41 -11.30 0.01
CA ARG A 107 4.19 -10.04 0.74
C ARG A 107 2.96 -9.31 0.19
N CYS A 108 1.79 -9.85 0.48
CA CYS A 108 0.49 -9.23 0.18
C CYS A 108 -0.09 -8.62 1.47
N SER A 109 0.63 -7.64 2.01
CA SER A 109 0.32 -6.99 3.29
C SER A 109 0.04 -5.49 3.06
N TYR A 110 -0.91 -4.93 3.82
CA TYR A 110 -1.40 -3.57 3.69
C TYR A 110 -1.47 -2.89 5.06
N GLU A 111 -1.12 -1.62 5.13
CA GLU A 111 -1.45 -0.79 6.29
C GLU A 111 -2.95 -0.49 6.30
N VAL A 112 -3.59 -0.58 7.47
CA VAL A 112 -4.96 -0.09 7.65
C VAL A 112 -4.90 1.32 8.22
N ILE A 113 -5.15 2.32 7.38
CA ILE A 113 -5.22 3.72 7.81
C ILE A 113 -6.45 3.89 8.69
N THR A 114 -6.22 4.18 9.96
CA THR A 114 -7.30 4.30 10.96
C THR A 114 -8.10 5.57 10.72
N GLU A 115 -9.43 5.45 10.69
CA GLU A 115 -10.32 6.61 10.56
C GLU A 115 -10.09 7.59 11.72
N ALA A 116 -10.19 8.89 11.40
CA ALA A 116 -10.00 9.99 12.35
C ALA A 116 -8.63 10.04 13.06
N ALA A 117 -7.66 9.21 12.67
CA ALA A 117 -6.28 9.30 13.15
C ALA A 117 -5.46 10.24 12.26
N ALA A 118 -4.58 11.02 12.87
CA ALA A 118 -3.65 11.88 12.13
C ALA A 118 -2.80 11.03 11.18
N CYS A 119 -2.60 11.52 9.95
CA CYS A 119 -1.91 10.79 8.91
C CYS A 119 -1.03 11.71 8.06
N LYS A 120 -0.05 11.12 7.38
CA LYS A 120 0.71 11.82 6.35
C LYS A 120 -0.20 12.08 5.14
N LEU A 121 0.18 13.05 4.32
CA LEU A 121 -0.38 13.16 2.99
C LEU A 121 0.17 12.01 2.13
N TYR A 122 -0.72 11.31 1.45
CA TYR A 122 -0.37 10.26 0.50
C TYR A 122 -1.22 10.41 -0.76
N ALA A 123 -0.66 10.00 -1.90
CA ALA A 123 -1.35 10.01 -3.19
C ALA A 123 -1.02 8.72 -3.95
N ASP A 124 -2.02 8.19 -4.65
CA ASP A 124 -1.86 7.06 -5.56
C ASP A 124 -1.92 7.57 -6.99
N LEU A 125 -0.88 7.30 -7.77
CA LEU A 125 -0.71 7.81 -9.12
C LEU A 125 -0.64 6.63 -10.10
N GLU A 126 -1.59 6.55 -11.03
CA GLU A 126 -1.68 5.40 -11.92
C GLU A 126 -2.30 5.67 -13.29
N TYR A 127 -1.82 4.92 -14.29
CA TYR A 127 -2.45 4.82 -15.60
C TYR A 127 -2.11 3.50 -16.30
N ASP A 128 -2.98 3.08 -17.21
CA ASP A 128 -2.71 1.97 -18.13
C ASP A 128 -1.77 2.43 -19.25
N LYS A 129 -0.64 1.72 -19.44
CA LYS A 129 0.39 2.11 -20.40
C LYS A 129 -0.03 1.88 -21.86
N CYS A 130 -0.89 0.90 -22.12
CA CYS A 130 -1.40 0.62 -23.46
C CYS A 130 -2.34 1.73 -23.95
N SER A 131 -3.20 2.23 -23.07
CA SER A 131 -4.08 3.38 -23.34
C SER A 131 -3.34 4.71 -23.38
N ASN A 132 -2.13 4.79 -22.80
CA ASN A 132 -1.36 6.03 -22.64
C ASN A 132 0.10 5.89 -23.09
N PRO A 133 0.38 5.48 -24.34
CA PRO A 133 1.73 5.10 -24.79
C PRO A 133 2.73 6.26 -24.82
N HIS A 134 2.24 7.50 -24.85
CA HIS A 134 3.06 8.71 -24.88
C HIS A 134 3.19 9.39 -23.50
N SER A 135 2.54 8.84 -22.46
CA SER A 135 2.61 9.42 -21.12
C SER A 135 3.98 9.19 -20.50
N LYS A 136 4.53 10.26 -19.93
CA LYS A 136 5.86 10.28 -19.33
C LYS A 136 5.77 10.27 -17.81
N GLY A 137 5.44 9.11 -17.25
CA GLY A 137 5.09 8.98 -15.83
C GLY A 137 6.10 9.60 -14.84
N GLN A 138 7.41 9.52 -15.10
CA GLN A 138 8.42 10.16 -14.23
C GLN A 138 8.34 11.70 -14.23
N GLU A 139 8.09 12.32 -15.38
CA GLU A 139 7.87 13.76 -15.51
C GLU A 139 6.55 14.15 -14.82
N MET A 140 5.48 13.37 -15.06
CA MET A 140 4.16 13.58 -14.44
C MET A 140 4.21 13.53 -12.90
N VAL A 141 4.93 12.55 -12.33
CA VAL A 141 5.15 12.46 -10.87
C VAL A 141 5.87 13.70 -10.35
N SER A 142 6.87 14.20 -11.08
CA SER A 142 7.64 15.37 -10.68
C SER A 142 6.78 16.64 -10.70
N ILE A 143 5.96 16.81 -11.74
CA ILE A 143 4.97 17.91 -11.84
C ILE A 143 3.97 17.83 -10.69
N PHE A 144 3.41 16.65 -10.43
CA PHE A 144 2.42 16.46 -9.37
C PHE A 144 3.01 16.79 -7.98
N ILE A 145 4.23 16.32 -7.68
CA ILE A 145 4.92 16.63 -6.43
C ILE A 145 5.12 18.14 -6.27
N ASP A 146 5.57 18.83 -7.33
CA ASP A 146 5.80 20.27 -7.30
C ASP A 146 4.50 21.05 -7.02
N ILE A 147 3.40 20.70 -7.69
CA ILE A 147 2.07 21.27 -7.46
C ILE A 147 1.66 21.10 -6.00
N VAL A 148 1.78 19.88 -5.46
CA VAL A 148 1.42 19.58 -4.07
C VAL A 148 2.29 20.36 -3.08
N CYS A 149 3.62 20.41 -3.30
CA CYS A 149 4.54 21.14 -2.44
C CYS A 149 4.23 22.64 -2.39
N LYS A 150 3.95 23.25 -3.56
CA LYS A 150 3.54 24.65 -3.67
C LYS A 150 2.21 24.91 -2.97
N ALA A 151 1.22 24.02 -3.13
CA ALA A 151 -0.07 24.13 -2.47
C ALA A 151 0.06 24.09 -0.94
N ILE A 152 0.84 23.13 -0.40
CA ILE A 152 1.12 23.03 1.04
C ILE A 152 1.79 24.30 1.57
N PHE A 153 2.77 24.84 0.86
CA PHE A 153 3.46 26.06 1.26
C PHE A 153 2.53 27.27 1.24
N ARG A 154 1.67 27.40 0.21
CA ARG A 154 0.72 28.51 0.13
C ARG A 154 -0.33 28.47 1.25
N GLU A 155 -0.89 27.30 1.54
CA GLU A 155 -1.98 27.19 2.51
C GLU A 155 -1.50 27.29 3.97
N TRP A 156 -0.31 26.74 4.27
CA TRP A 156 0.13 26.60 5.66
C TRP A 156 1.56 27.09 5.93
N GLY A 157 2.28 27.59 4.92
CA GLY A 157 3.68 28.01 5.09
C GLY A 157 4.65 26.85 5.36
N VAL A 158 4.19 25.60 5.23
CA VAL A 158 5.00 24.41 5.48
C VAL A 158 5.92 24.17 4.28
N ARG A 159 7.23 24.17 4.52
CA ARG A 159 8.21 23.84 3.48
C ARG A 159 8.15 22.35 3.18
N CYS A 160 7.83 22.02 1.94
CA CYS A 160 7.87 20.67 1.40
C CYS A 160 8.65 20.70 0.08
N MET A 161 9.54 19.74 -0.10
CA MET A 161 10.42 19.62 -1.27
C MET A 161 10.46 18.16 -1.69
N ARG A 162 11.00 17.88 -2.88
CA ARG A 162 11.10 16.51 -3.43
C ARG A 162 11.71 15.49 -2.47
N GLU A 163 12.73 15.88 -1.71
CA GLU A 163 13.42 15.06 -0.70
C GLU A 163 12.52 14.62 0.47
N HIS A 164 11.43 15.34 0.72
CA HIS A 164 10.44 14.99 1.74
C HIS A 164 9.43 13.95 1.25
N VAL A 165 9.46 13.58 -0.04
CA VAL A 165 8.48 12.67 -0.64
C VAL A 165 9.10 11.31 -0.84
N LEU A 166 8.63 10.33 -0.07
CA LEU A 166 8.89 8.93 -0.34
C LEU A 166 8.05 8.51 -1.54
N ASP A 167 8.70 7.91 -2.53
CA ASP A 167 8.12 7.60 -3.82
C ASP A 167 8.34 6.12 -4.15
N LEU A 168 7.26 5.35 -4.05
CA LEU A 168 7.27 3.89 -4.13
C LEU A 168 6.79 3.43 -5.50
N ASP A 169 7.62 2.64 -6.21
CA ASP A 169 7.30 2.08 -7.51
C ASP A 169 6.63 0.72 -7.42
N SER A 170 5.43 0.61 -7.98
CA SER A 170 4.70 -0.63 -8.19
C SER A 170 4.33 -0.84 -9.67
N SER A 171 5.01 -0.11 -10.58
CA SER A 171 4.78 -0.20 -12.02
C SER A 171 5.10 -1.59 -12.57
N THR A 172 4.27 -2.05 -13.49
CA THR A 172 4.46 -3.28 -14.26
C THR A 172 4.69 -2.95 -15.74
N SER A 173 4.81 -3.97 -16.59
CA SER A 173 4.82 -3.76 -18.05
C SER A 173 3.52 -3.15 -18.58
N ALA A 174 2.38 -3.46 -17.94
CA ALA A 174 1.06 -3.00 -18.36
C ALA A 174 0.61 -1.70 -17.67
N LYS A 175 0.98 -1.51 -16.40
CA LYS A 175 0.48 -0.42 -15.55
C LYS A 175 1.62 0.46 -15.07
N PHE A 176 1.44 1.78 -15.14
CA PHE A 176 2.23 2.72 -14.35
C PHE A 176 1.54 2.87 -12.98
N SER A 177 2.29 2.76 -11.88
CA SER A 177 1.75 2.91 -10.53
C SER A 177 2.82 3.41 -9.57
N ARG A 178 2.53 4.51 -8.87
CA ARG A 178 3.41 5.12 -7.86
C ARG A 178 2.60 5.54 -6.65
N HIS A 179 3.07 5.16 -5.47
CA HIS A 179 2.54 5.67 -4.21
C HIS A 179 3.48 6.73 -3.64
N LEU A 180 2.95 7.93 -3.44
CA LEU A 180 3.68 9.04 -2.84
C LEU A 180 3.29 9.16 -1.37
N ILE A 181 4.27 9.31 -0.48
CA ILE A 181 4.07 9.60 0.94
C ILE A 181 4.89 10.84 1.30
N PHE A 182 4.22 11.91 1.67
CA PHE A 182 4.82 13.21 2.00
C PHE A 182 5.19 13.24 3.49
N ASN A 183 6.48 13.15 3.79
CA ASN A 183 7.05 13.26 5.13
C ASN A 183 7.29 14.74 5.47
N LEU A 184 6.22 15.46 5.78
CA LEU A 184 6.30 16.87 6.18
C LEU A 184 7.04 17.00 7.52
N PRO A 185 8.08 17.86 7.64
CA PRO A 185 8.94 17.90 8.83
C PRO A 185 8.26 18.18 10.17
N SER A 186 7.16 18.93 10.17
CA SER A 186 6.48 19.37 11.40
C SER A 186 4.96 19.45 11.25
N ALA A 187 4.40 18.70 10.29
CA ALA A 187 2.98 18.73 9.99
C ALA A 187 2.45 17.35 9.62
N CYS A 188 1.18 17.12 9.90
CA CYS A 188 0.40 15.99 9.39
C CYS A 188 -1.03 16.46 9.19
N PHE A 189 -1.80 15.72 8.40
CA PHE A 189 -3.22 15.96 8.26
C PHE A 189 -3.95 15.36 9.46
N GLY A 190 -5.02 16.01 9.91
CA GLY A 190 -5.81 15.54 11.04
C GLY A 190 -6.41 14.14 10.84
N ASN A 191 -6.68 13.76 9.59
CA ASN A 191 -7.07 12.42 9.17
C ASN A 191 -7.05 12.26 7.64
N ASN A 192 -7.26 11.04 7.17
CA ASN A 192 -7.32 10.68 5.74
C ASN A 192 -8.48 11.37 4.99
N HIS A 193 -9.57 11.74 5.67
CA HIS A 193 -10.65 12.50 5.05
C HIS A 193 -10.19 13.91 4.64
N HIS A 194 -9.43 14.60 5.50
CA HIS A 194 -8.84 15.91 5.15
C HIS A 194 -7.80 15.81 4.03
N VAL A 195 -7.02 14.71 3.97
CA VAL A 195 -6.13 14.43 2.83
C VAL A 195 -6.94 14.35 1.53
N GLY A 196 -8.03 13.58 1.53
CA GLY A 196 -8.91 13.44 0.38
C GLY A 196 -9.53 14.77 -0.07
N ILE A 197 -10.01 15.60 0.87
CA ILE A 197 -10.53 16.94 0.55
C ILE A 197 -9.46 17.81 -0.10
N PHE A 198 -8.26 17.85 0.47
CA PHE A 198 -7.15 18.64 -0.04
C PHE A 198 -6.78 18.22 -1.48
N LEU A 199 -6.55 16.93 -1.72
CA LEU A 199 -6.20 16.43 -3.05
C LEU A 199 -7.32 16.61 -4.07
N LYS A 200 -8.59 16.46 -3.66
CA LYS A 200 -9.75 16.70 -4.53
C LYS A 200 -9.83 18.14 -4.99
N ARG A 201 -9.62 19.11 -4.10
CA ARG A 201 -9.60 20.54 -4.46
C ARG A 201 -8.46 20.85 -5.41
N LEU A 202 -7.26 20.36 -5.11
CA LEU A 202 -6.09 20.56 -5.96
C LEU A 202 -6.29 19.99 -7.37
N CYS A 203 -6.87 18.79 -7.46
CA CYS A 203 -7.20 18.16 -8.73
C CYS A 203 -8.30 18.91 -9.50
N GLN A 204 -9.31 19.45 -8.80
CA GLN A 204 -10.32 20.32 -9.41
C GLN A 204 -9.72 21.60 -9.97
N ASP A 205 -8.74 22.20 -9.27
CA ASP A 205 -8.04 23.38 -9.77
C ASP A 205 -7.24 23.08 -11.04
N VAL A 206 -6.63 21.88 -11.11
CA VAL A 206 -5.91 21.40 -12.30
C VAL A 206 -6.86 21.23 -13.47
N THR A 207 -7.95 20.47 -13.30
CA THR A 207 -8.92 20.24 -14.39
C THR A 207 -9.56 21.55 -14.85
N SER A 208 -9.96 22.41 -13.91
CA SER A 208 -10.57 23.71 -14.24
C SER A 208 -9.59 24.61 -15.02
N SER A 209 -8.31 24.59 -14.65
CA SER A 209 -7.28 25.36 -15.37
C SER A 209 -7.05 24.84 -16.80
N ILE A 210 -7.14 23.53 -16.98
CA ILE A 210 -7.05 22.89 -18.31
C ILE A 210 -8.26 23.28 -19.17
N ASP A 211 -9.46 23.17 -18.61
CA ASP A 211 -10.72 23.46 -19.32
C ASP A 211 -10.84 24.92 -19.73
N MET A 212 -10.47 25.85 -18.84
CA MET A 212 -10.44 27.28 -19.13
C MET A 212 -9.27 27.69 -20.04
N GLY A 213 -8.25 26.84 -20.16
CA GLY A 213 -7.01 27.17 -20.84
C GLY A 213 -6.18 28.26 -20.14
N VAL A 214 -6.42 28.48 -18.85
CA VAL A 214 -5.75 29.51 -18.03
C VAL A 214 -5.35 28.89 -16.70
N VAL A 215 -4.08 29.04 -16.32
CA VAL A 215 -3.56 28.55 -15.04
C VAL A 215 -4.12 29.41 -13.91
N SER A 216 -4.85 28.79 -12.99
CA SER A 216 -5.37 29.49 -11.80
C SER A 216 -4.24 30.01 -10.89
N ASP A 217 -4.54 31.02 -10.09
CA ASP A 217 -3.60 31.52 -9.07
C ASP A 217 -3.14 30.42 -8.10
N SER A 218 -4.00 29.41 -7.92
CA SER A 218 -3.72 28.25 -7.09
C SER A 218 -2.61 27.32 -7.66
N LEU A 219 -2.22 27.49 -8.92
CA LEU A 219 -1.24 26.67 -9.63
C LEU A 219 -0.11 27.52 -10.24
N GLN A 220 0.11 28.73 -9.73
CA GLN A 220 1.19 29.60 -10.21
C GLN A 220 2.55 28.89 -10.23
N GLY A 221 3.29 29.11 -11.31
CA GLY A 221 4.60 28.48 -11.54
C GLY A 221 4.52 27.09 -12.15
N THR A 222 3.35 26.61 -12.57
CA THR A 222 3.18 25.40 -13.39
C THR A 222 2.59 25.79 -14.74
N SER A 223 3.15 25.28 -15.84
CA SER A 223 2.66 25.63 -17.17
C SER A 223 1.38 24.86 -17.53
N LEU A 224 0.56 25.42 -18.41
CA LEU A 224 -0.64 24.73 -18.90
C LEU A 224 -0.29 23.42 -19.63
N SER A 225 0.86 23.35 -20.30
CA SER A 225 1.36 22.11 -20.89
C SER A 225 1.64 21.06 -19.82
N ASP A 226 2.25 21.44 -18.69
CA ASP A 226 2.53 20.52 -17.58
C ASP A 226 1.23 20.00 -16.95
N LEU A 227 0.22 20.86 -16.78
CA LEU A 227 -1.09 20.43 -16.28
C LEU A 227 -1.74 19.40 -17.22
N ARG A 228 -1.69 19.64 -18.54
CA ARG A 228 -2.22 18.69 -19.53
C ARG A 228 -1.50 17.35 -19.52
N GLN A 229 -0.23 17.29 -19.15
CA GLN A 229 0.50 16.03 -19.01
C GLN A 229 -0.06 15.15 -17.87
N LEU A 230 -0.78 15.72 -16.90
CA LEU A 230 -1.38 14.96 -15.80
C LEU A 230 -2.70 14.27 -16.18
N MET A 231 -3.20 14.49 -17.40
CA MET A 231 -4.40 13.83 -17.91
C MET A 231 -4.05 12.50 -18.56
N VAL A 232 -4.84 11.47 -18.25
CA VAL A 232 -4.68 10.12 -18.78
C VAL A 232 -6.02 9.55 -19.22
N LEU A 233 -6.00 8.58 -20.12
CA LEU A 233 -7.17 7.83 -20.55
C LEU A 233 -7.39 6.60 -19.65
N ASP A 234 -8.65 6.38 -19.25
CA ASP A 234 -9.08 5.14 -18.63
C ASP A 234 -9.28 4.01 -19.68
N GLY A 235 -9.60 2.80 -19.22
CA GLY A 235 -9.83 1.66 -20.11
C GLY A 235 -11.07 1.78 -21.02
N LYS A 236 -11.91 2.80 -20.83
CA LYS A 236 -13.07 3.14 -21.67
C LYS A 236 -12.78 4.32 -22.61
N GLY A 237 -11.57 4.90 -22.55
CA GLY A 237 -11.18 6.08 -23.33
C GLY A 237 -11.65 7.41 -22.74
N ASN A 238 -12.15 7.45 -21.51
CA ASN A 238 -12.48 8.71 -20.85
C ASN A 238 -11.20 9.35 -20.29
N GLN A 239 -11.11 10.68 -20.37
CA GLN A 239 -10.05 11.40 -19.69
C GLN A 239 -10.30 11.47 -18.19
N LYS A 240 -9.26 11.21 -17.41
CA LYS A 240 -9.22 11.44 -15.97
C LYS A 240 -7.85 12.01 -15.57
N LEU A 241 -7.75 12.51 -14.36
CA LEU A 241 -6.45 12.82 -13.79
C LEU A 241 -5.68 11.54 -13.45
N PHE A 242 -4.36 11.67 -13.49
CA PHE A 242 -3.40 10.64 -13.13
C PHE A 242 -3.40 10.28 -11.64
N CYS A 243 -3.82 11.20 -10.76
CA CYS A 243 -4.03 10.92 -9.34
C CYS A 243 -5.39 10.24 -9.12
N ASP A 244 -5.38 9.11 -8.40
CA ASP A 244 -6.59 8.42 -7.96
C ASP A 244 -7.11 9.02 -6.64
N LEU A 245 -8.42 9.29 -6.53
CA LEU A 245 -9.04 10.13 -5.49
C LEU A 245 -10.30 9.55 -4.83
#